data_AF-A0A929DXS6-F1
#
_entry.id   AF-A0A929DXS6-F1
#
_cell.length_a   1.000
_cell.length_b   1.000
_cell.length_c   1.000
_cell.angle_alpha   90.00
_cell.angle_beta   90.00
_cell.angle_gamma   90.00
#
_symmetry.space_group_name_H-M   'P 1'
#
loop_
_entity.id
_entity.type
_entity.pdbx_description
1 polymer ?
#
loop_
_entity_poly.entity_id
_entity_poly.type
_entity_poly.pdbx_seq_one_letter_code
_entity_poly.pdbx_strand_id
1 'polypeptide(L)'
;MRKLIYYIAVATMLSACATTEPVKLQVTPIGQEPSKVKDQYVYVLPQTVLKVEVTLREVRSVPGPYWEYAEKYLGLKEVVKTKSSQWNIWDVAIGQHLELDPQHFYSLNVIEGILDGASLNPYLEKGIILSGTETIDESIKGNGLQSTSRDNFVRYDDLGVSNNFEERTETMYKTIVTDTAFVEVPVQRTVVEQKSSATKAKEAANFMLELRTRRFEMLTGEYEVYPDGEAMGASIQKLDQMEASYLSLFT
;
A
#
# COMPACT_ATOMS: atom_id res chain seq x y z
N MET A 1 -84.60 -17.60 -33.46
CA MET A 1 -83.55 -16.94 -32.63
C MET A 1 -82.35 -17.84 -32.34
N ARG A 2 -82.50 -19.13 -31.98
CA ARG A 2 -81.37 -20.05 -31.68
C ARG A 2 -80.35 -20.24 -32.82
N LYS A 3 -80.81 -20.30 -34.08
CA LYS A 3 -79.92 -20.44 -35.25
C LYS A 3 -79.09 -19.17 -35.52
N LEU A 4 -79.67 -17.98 -35.30
CA LEU A 4 -78.99 -16.69 -35.49
C LEU A 4 -77.84 -16.50 -34.49
N ILE A 5 -78.05 -16.90 -33.23
CA ILE A 5 -77.02 -16.87 -32.17
C ILE A 5 -75.85 -17.80 -32.52
N TYR A 6 -76.13 -18.95 -33.14
CA TYR A 6 -75.10 -19.88 -33.58
C TYR A 6 -74.23 -19.29 -34.70
N TYR A 7 -74.84 -18.60 -35.67
CA TYR A 7 -74.09 -17.92 -36.74
C TYR A 7 -73.25 -16.75 -36.22
N ILE A 8 -73.75 -15.99 -35.22
CA ILE A 8 -72.99 -14.91 -34.58
C ILE A 8 -71.80 -15.49 -33.78
N ALA A 9 -72.00 -16.58 -33.04
CA ALA A 9 -70.94 -17.25 -32.29
C ALA A 9 -69.85 -17.87 -33.19
N VAL A 10 -70.24 -18.39 -34.36
CA VAL A 10 -69.27 -18.91 -35.34
C VAL A 10 -68.51 -17.76 -36.02
N ALA A 11 -69.18 -16.65 -36.33
CA ALA A 11 -68.54 -15.46 -36.89
C ALA A 11 -67.54 -14.81 -35.91
N THR A 12 -67.86 -14.75 -34.61
CA THR A 12 -66.92 -14.23 -33.60
C THR A 12 -65.75 -15.18 -33.32
N MET A 13 -65.95 -16.50 -33.49
CA MET A 13 -64.87 -17.48 -33.34
C MET A 13 -63.89 -17.49 -34.52
N LEU A 14 -64.35 -17.14 -35.73
CA LEU A 14 -63.51 -16.98 -36.93
C LEU A 14 -62.67 -15.69 -36.92
N SER A 15 -63.10 -14.64 -36.22
CA SER A 15 -62.31 -13.41 -36.04
C SER A 15 -61.25 -13.50 -34.94
N ALA A 16 -61.16 -14.63 -34.22
CA ALA A 16 -60.17 -14.84 -33.15
C ALA A 16 -58.82 -15.38 -33.65
N CYS A 17 -58.67 -15.68 -34.95
CA CYS A 17 -57.35 -15.82 -35.56
C CYS A 17 -56.75 -14.42 -35.75
N ALA A 18 -56.28 -13.84 -34.65
CA ALA A 18 -55.39 -12.69 -34.68
C ALA A 18 -54.16 -13.09 -35.49
N THR A 19 -54.07 -12.57 -36.71
CA THR A 19 -52.87 -12.56 -37.53
C THR A 19 -51.78 -11.85 -36.73
N THR A 20 -50.89 -12.61 -36.10
CA THR A 20 -49.58 -12.09 -35.71
C THR A 20 -48.84 -11.82 -37.01
N GLU A 21 -48.78 -10.56 -37.43
CA GLU A 21 -47.91 -10.17 -38.54
C GLU A 21 -46.49 -10.67 -38.20
N PRO A 22 -45.81 -11.37 -39.13
CA PRO A 22 -44.47 -11.86 -38.87
C PRO A 22 -43.54 -10.66 -38.64
N VAL A 23 -42.94 -10.59 -37.46
CA VAL A 23 -41.96 -9.55 -37.15
C VAL A 23 -40.71 -9.81 -37.99
N LYS A 24 -40.37 -8.88 -38.87
CA LYS A 24 -39.17 -8.97 -39.71
C LYS A 24 -38.07 -8.10 -39.13
N LEU A 25 -37.05 -8.76 -38.59
CA LEU A 25 -35.90 -8.14 -37.97
C LEU A 25 -34.67 -8.23 -38.87
N GLN A 26 -33.88 -7.16 -38.92
CA GLN A 26 -32.59 -7.14 -39.60
C GLN A 26 -31.54 -6.49 -38.71
N VAL A 27 -30.48 -7.26 -38.41
CA VAL A 27 -29.31 -6.77 -37.67
C VAL A 27 -28.30 -6.20 -38.67
N THR A 28 -27.83 -4.98 -38.43
CA THR A 28 -26.76 -4.35 -39.21
C THR A 28 -25.72 -3.75 -38.28
N PRO A 29 -24.45 -3.63 -38.69
CA PRO A 29 -23.51 -2.75 -38.02
C PRO A 29 -24.05 -1.32 -38.00
N ILE A 30 -23.66 -0.54 -36.99
CA ILE A 30 -24.04 0.87 -36.90
C ILE A 30 -23.53 1.64 -38.14
N GLY A 31 -24.38 2.49 -38.73
CA GLY A 31 -24.07 3.24 -39.95
C GLY A 31 -24.32 2.50 -41.28
N GLN A 32 -24.78 1.24 -41.22
CA GLN A 32 -25.29 0.50 -42.38
C GLN A 32 -26.79 0.19 -42.24
N GLU A 33 -27.56 1.07 -41.60
CA GLU A 33 -28.99 0.85 -41.41
C GLU A 33 -29.78 0.93 -42.74
N PRO A 34 -30.81 0.10 -42.94
CA PRO A 34 -31.67 0.20 -44.10
C PRO A 34 -32.50 1.49 -44.08
N SER A 35 -32.86 2.02 -45.25
CA SER A 35 -33.52 3.33 -45.36
C SER A 35 -34.98 3.37 -44.86
N LYS A 36 -35.60 2.22 -44.61
CA LYS A 36 -36.98 2.10 -44.12
C LYS A 36 -36.99 1.19 -42.89
N VAL A 37 -36.99 1.81 -41.72
CA VAL A 37 -37.03 1.15 -40.41
C VAL A 37 -38.19 1.76 -39.63
N LYS A 38 -38.96 0.92 -38.96
CA LYS A 38 -40.06 1.35 -38.10
C LYS A 38 -39.55 1.70 -36.70
N ASP A 39 -38.75 0.81 -36.11
CA ASP A 39 -38.13 0.97 -34.81
C ASP A 39 -36.68 0.46 -34.83
N GLN A 40 -35.80 1.09 -34.04
CA GLN A 40 -34.37 0.80 -34.00
C GLN A 40 -33.89 0.61 -32.55
N TYR A 41 -33.14 -0.46 -32.30
CA TYR A 41 -32.50 -0.72 -31.00
C TYR A 41 -31.00 -0.89 -31.19
N VAL A 42 -30.20 -0.09 -30.48
CA VAL A 42 -28.74 -0.17 -30.52
C VAL A 42 -28.25 -1.00 -29.35
N TYR A 43 -27.45 -2.02 -29.65
CA TYR A 43 -26.79 -2.85 -28.65
C TYR A 43 -25.34 -3.09 -29.01
N VAL A 44 -24.56 -3.48 -28.01
CA VAL A 44 -23.13 -3.71 -28.13
C VAL A 44 -22.82 -5.10 -27.60
N LEU A 45 -21.87 -5.78 -28.22
CA LEU A 45 -21.36 -7.03 -27.66
C LEU A 45 -20.38 -6.71 -26.53
N PRO A 46 -20.49 -7.38 -25.37
CA PRO A 46 -19.55 -7.19 -24.29
C PRO A 46 -18.20 -7.84 -24.62
N GLN A 47 -17.12 -7.19 -24.22
CA GLN A 47 -15.80 -7.79 -24.08
C GLN A 47 -15.52 -8.07 -22.60
N THR A 48 -14.89 -9.21 -22.31
CA THR A 48 -14.46 -9.53 -20.94
C THR A 48 -13.10 -8.90 -20.67
N VAL A 49 -13.04 -8.02 -19.68
CA VAL A 49 -11.80 -7.37 -19.23
C VAL A 49 -11.38 -7.98 -17.90
N LEU A 50 -10.09 -8.29 -17.80
CA LEU A 50 -9.49 -8.82 -16.57
C LEU A 50 -8.84 -7.68 -15.79
N LYS A 51 -9.26 -7.50 -14.55
CA LYS A 51 -8.68 -6.56 -13.60
C LYS A 51 -7.70 -7.30 -12.71
N VAL A 52 -6.42 -7.05 -12.90
CA VAL A 52 -5.35 -7.68 -12.10
C VAL A 52 -4.80 -6.66 -11.11
N GLU A 53 -5.05 -6.89 -9.83
CA GLU A 53 -4.51 -6.10 -8.73
C GLU A 53 -3.35 -6.88 -8.08
N VAL A 54 -2.15 -6.31 -8.11
CA VAL A 54 -0.94 -6.94 -7.58
C VAL A 54 -0.44 -6.15 -6.38
N THR A 55 -0.41 -6.79 -5.22
CA THR A 55 0.16 -6.20 -4.01
C THR A 55 1.61 -6.64 -3.86
N LEU A 56 2.52 -5.66 -3.85
CA LEU A 56 3.94 -5.88 -3.66
C LEU A 56 4.33 -5.52 -2.22
N ARG A 57 5.13 -6.38 -1.57
CA ARG A 57 5.74 -6.11 -0.27
C ARG A 57 7.24 -5.89 -0.44
N GLU A 58 7.71 -4.74 0.02
CA GLU A 58 9.13 -4.47 0.15
C GLU A 58 9.63 -4.84 1.55
N VAL A 59 10.70 -5.63 1.62
CA VAL A 59 11.46 -5.91 2.84
C VAL A 59 12.81 -5.23 2.70
N ARG A 60 13.06 -4.20 3.52
CA ARG A 60 14.34 -3.49 3.57
C ARG A 60 15.10 -3.90 4.81
N SER A 61 16.36 -4.30 4.65
CA SER A 61 17.29 -4.48 5.76
C SER A 61 18.23 -3.27 5.78
N VAL A 62 18.25 -2.53 6.89
CA VAL A 62 19.11 -1.36 7.09
C VAL A 62 20.01 -1.65 8.29
N PRO A 63 21.34 -1.61 8.14
CA PRO A 63 22.24 -1.85 9.25
C PRO A 63 22.15 -0.73 10.30
N GLY A 64 22.24 -1.08 11.57
CA GLY A 64 22.44 -0.14 12.68
C GLY A 64 23.78 0.58 12.58
N PRO A 65 23.94 1.85 12.99
CA PRO A 65 25.20 2.60 12.94
C PRO A 65 26.39 1.94 13.65
N TYR A 66 26.12 1.06 14.61
CA TYR A 66 27.11 0.32 15.41
C TYR A 66 27.12 -1.18 15.13
N TRP A 67 26.58 -1.62 13.98
CA TRP A 67 26.53 -3.04 13.58
C TRP A 67 27.90 -3.74 13.66
N GLU A 68 28.99 -3.04 13.33
CA GLU A 68 30.36 -3.56 13.38
C GLU A 68 30.80 -3.96 14.81
N TYR A 69 30.21 -3.34 15.82
CA TYR A 69 30.55 -3.55 17.23
C TYR A 69 29.57 -4.47 17.97
N ALA A 70 28.52 -4.94 17.30
CA ALA A 70 27.47 -5.76 17.88
C ALA A 70 28.03 -7.07 18.48
N GLU A 71 28.94 -7.74 17.77
CA GLU A 71 29.57 -8.96 18.28
C GLU A 71 30.50 -8.65 19.47
N LYS A 72 31.28 -7.57 19.38
CA LYS A 72 32.28 -7.22 20.41
C LYS A 72 31.64 -6.83 21.74
N TYR A 73 30.57 -6.03 21.71
CA TYR A 73 29.97 -5.49 22.93
C TYR A 73 28.73 -6.25 23.38
N LEU A 74 27.95 -6.83 22.45
CA LEU A 74 26.68 -7.51 22.76
C LEU A 74 26.70 -9.01 22.49
N GLY A 75 27.76 -9.55 21.86
CA GLY A 75 27.83 -10.97 21.47
C GLY A 75 26.89 -11.35 20.32
N LEU A 76 26.34 -10.35 19.60
CA LEU A 76 25.40 -10.58 18.49
C LEU A 76 26.16 -10.82 17.19
N LYS A 77 26.06 -12.04 16.64
CA LYS A 77 26.72 -12.42 15.38
C LYS A 77 25.83 -12.20 14.15
N GLU A 78 24.54 -12.44 14.32
CA GLU A 78 23.53 -12.35 13.27
C GLU A 78 22.89 -10.96 13.27
N VAL A 79 23.60 -9.99 12.69
CA VAL A 79 23.11 -8.61 12.52
C VAL A 79 23.11 -8.21 11.05
N VAL A 80 22.29 -7.22 10.69
CA VAL A 80 22.29 -6.69 9.32
C VAL A 80 23.61 -5.94 9.10
N LYS A 81 24.45 -6.46 8.21
CA LYS A 81 25.76 -5.87 7.88
C LYS A 81 25.74 -4.99 6.64
N THR A 82 24.79 -5.25 5.74
CA THR A 82 24.68 -4.56 4.45
C THR A 82 23.24 -4.17 4.19
N LYS A 83 23.07 -3.02 3.56
CA LYS A 83 21.75 -2.54 3.15
C LYS A 83 21.23 -3.39 1.99
N SER A 84 20.02 -3.93 2.12
CA SER A 84 19.37 -4.69 1.06
C SER A 84 17.89 -4.33 0.98
N SER A 85 17.30 -4.51 -0.21
CA SER A 85 15.86 -4.41 -0.44
C SER A 85 15.43 -5.60 -1.28
N GLN A 86 14.37 -6.27 -0.84
CA GLN A 86 13.75 -7.40 -1.53
C GLN A 86 12.28 -7.09 -1.74
N TRP A 87 11.81 -7.27 -2.97
CA TRP A 87 10.41 -7.11 -3.33
C TRP A 87 9.81 -8.48 -3.57
N ASN A 88 8.72 -8.77 -2.87
CA ASN A 88 7.96 -9.99 -3.04
C ASN A 88 6.53 -9.65 -3.44
N ILE A 89 5.98 -10.42 -4.38
CA ILE A 89 4.55 -10.39 -4.64
C ILE A 89 3.87 -11.00 -3.42
N TRP A 90 3.12 -10.17 -2.71
CA TRP A 90 2.41 -10.59 -1.50
C TRP A 90 1.04 -11.17 -1.84
N ASP A 91 0.34 -10.54 -2.78
CA ASP A 91 -0.99 -10.97 -3.19
C ASP A 91 -1.27 -10.59 -4.65
N VAL A 92 -2.11 -11.39 -5.31
CA VAL A 92 -2.59 -11.15 -6.67
C VAL A 92 -4.09 -11.43 -6.68
N ALA A 93 -4.89 -10.38 -6.83
CA ALA A 93 -6.33 -10.47 -6.98
C ALA A 93 -6.69 -10.28 -8.46
N ILE A 94 -7.43 -11.24 -9.02
CA ILE A 94 -7.90 -11.19 -10.41
C ILE A 94 -9.42 -11.09 -10.37
N GLY A 95 -9.93 -9.95 -10.80
CA GLY A 95 -11.34 -9.73 -11.09
C GLY A 95 -11.59 -9.80 -12.59
N GLN A 96 -12.84 -10.02 -12.97
CA GLN A 96 -13.29 -9.86 -14.35
C GLN A 96 -14.56 -9.02 -14.37
N HIS A 97 -14.71 -8.20 -15.39
CA HIS A 97 -15.94 -7.47 -15.65
C HIS A 97 -16.17 -7.38 -17.16
N LEU A 98 -17.39 -7.03 -17.53
CA LEU A 98 -17.78 -6.86 -18.93
C LEU A 98 -17.69 -5.37 -19.26
N GLU A 99 -17.06 -5.04 -20.38
CA GLU A 99 -17.05 -3.69 -20.96
C GLU A 99 -17.68 -3.70 -22.35
N LEU A 100 -18.13 -2.54 -22.81
CA LEU A 100 -18.57 -2.37 -24.20
C LEU A 100 -17.39 -2.59 -25.16
N ASP A 101 -17.56 -3.47 -26.15
CA ASP A 101 -16.56 -3.64 -27.21
C ASP A 101 -16.73 -2.54 -28.29
N PRO A 102 -15.74 -1.66 -28.49
CA PRO A 102 -15.84 -0.59 -29.48
C PRO A 102 -16.00 -1.06 -30.93
N GLN A 103 -15.62 -2.30 -31.26
CA GLN A 103 -15.66 -2.85 -32.61
C GLN A 103 -17.02 -3.46 -32.97
N HIS A 104 -17.85 -3.78 -31.98
CA HIS A 104 -19.03 -4.61 -32.14
C HIS A 104 -20.33 -3.89 -31.75
N PHE A 105 -20.55 -2.73 -32.39
CA PHE A 105 -21.82 -2.00 -32.31
C PHE A 105 -22.80 -2.47 -33.39
N TYR A 106 -24.01 -2.83 -32.96
CA TYR A 106 -25.06 -3.32 -33.84
C TYR A 106 -26.36 -2.56 -33.64
N SER A 107 -27.09 -2.42 -34.74
CA SER A 107 -28.44 -1.90 -34.82
C SER A 107 -29.40 -3.03 -35.16
N LEU A 108 -30.36 -3.29 -34.28
CA LEU A 108 -31.50 -4.16 -34.54
C LEU A 108 -32.62 -3.31 -35.15
N ASN A 109 -32.88 -3.52 -36.43
CA ASN A 109 -33.86 -2.75 -37.19
C ASN A 109 -35.14 -3.58 -37.38
N VAL A 110 -36.28 -3.02 -36.95
CA VAL A 110 -37.60 -3.59 -37.16
C VAL A 110 -38.14 -3.08 -38.50
N ILE A 111 -38.27 -3.97 -39.48
CA ILE A 111 -38.74 -3.63 -40.83
C ILE A 111 -40.26 -3.73 -40.89
N GLU A 112 -40.82 -4.81 -40.32
CA GLU A 112 -42.25 -5.10 -40.29
C GLU A 112 -42.63 -5.66 -38.90
N GLY A 113 -43.86 -5.39 -38.44
CA GLY A 113 -44.34 -5.78 -37.12
C GLY A 113 -44.06 -4.76 -36.01
N ILE A 114 -44.18 -5.19 -34.76
CA ILE A 114 -43.86 -4.41 -33.54
C ILE A 114 -42.99 -5.32 -32.67
N LEU A 115 -41.81 -4.84 -32.27
CA LEU A 115 -40.98 -5.51 -31.28
C LEU A 115 -41.12 -4.76 -29.96
N ASP A 116 -41.56 -5.45 -28.91
CA ASP A 116 -41.50 -4.90 -27.57
C ASP A 116 -40.04 -4.97 -27.07
N GLY A 117 -39.51 -3.83 -26.62
CA GLY A 117 -38.16 -3.72 -26.08
C GLY A 117 -37.92 -4.67 -24.89
N ALA A 118 -38.97 -5.05 -24.16
CA ALA A 118 -38.90 -6.05 -23.10
C ALA A 118 -38.41 -7.43 -23.59
N SER A 119 -38.50 -7.72 -24.89
CA SER A 119 -37.99 -8.95 -25.50
C SER A 119 -36.46 -9.04 -25.45
N LEU A 120 -35.77 -7.90 -25.27
CA LEU A 120 -34.30 -7.81 -25.17
C LEU A 120 -33.79 -7.95 -23.72
N ASN A 121 -34.65 -7.75 -22.72
CA ASN A 121 -34.32 -7.89 -21.30
C ASN A 121 -33.62 -9.21 -20.96
N PRO A 122 -34.05 -10.41 -21.42
CA PRO A 122 -33.35 -11.65 -21.07
C PRO A 122 -31.92 -11.72 -21.60
N TYR A 123 -31.57 -10.95 -22.64
CA TYR A 123 -30.21 -10.88 -23.18
C TYR A 123 -29.37 -9.81 -22.47
N LEU A 124 -29.99 -8.70 -22.06
CA LEU A 124 -29.38 -7.67 -21.23
C LEU A 124 -29.07 -8.19 -19.82
N GLU A 125 -30.03 -8.84 -19.16
CA GLU A 125 -29.89 -9.41 -17.82
C GLU A 125 -28.82 -10.51 -17.76
N LYS A 126 -28.69 -11.30 -18.83
CA LYS A 126 -27.63 -12.31 -18.95
C LYS A 126 -26.27 -11.73 -19.34
N GLY A 127 -26.19 -10.43 -19.63
CA GLY A 127 -24.98 -9.78 -20.12
C GLY A 127 -24.47 -10.36 -21.44
N ILE A 128 -25.37 -10.85 -22.30
CA ILE A 128 -25.03 -11.32 -23.66
C ILE A 128 -24.89 -10.12 -24.60
N ILE A 129 -25.72 -9.10 -24.37
CA ILE A 129 -25.66 -7.80 -25.04
C ILE A 129 -25.66 -6.72 -23.97
N LEU A 130 -25.04 -5.59 -24.27
CA LEU A 130 -25.06 -4.39 -23.44
C LEU A 130 -25.82 -3.29 -24.18
N SER A 131 -26.48 -2.42 -23.41
CA SER A 131 -27.12 -1.23 -23.98
C SER A 131 -26.03 -0.28 -24.47
N GLY A 132 -26.13 0.19 -25.72
CA GLY A 132 -25.11 1.07 -26.32
C GLY A 132 -24.99 2.47 -25.69
N THR A 133 -25.76 2.74 -24.64
CA THR A 133 -25.76 4.01 -23.90
C THR A 133 -25.09 3.90 -22.52
N GLU A 134 -24.68 2.70 -22.09
CA GLU A 134 -24.06 2.49 -20.78
C GLU A 134 -22.57 2.84 -20.79
N THR A 135 -22.21 3.99 -20.23
CA THR A 135 -20.81 4.29 -19.93
C THR A 135 -20.43 3.62 -18.60
N ILE A 136 -19.67 2.53 -18.68
CA ILE A 136 -19.11 1.88 -17.48
C ILE A 136 -17.88 2.69 -17.07
N ASP A 137 -18.09 3.77 -16.32
CA ASP A 137 -17.00 4.58 -15.77
C ASP A 137 -16.47 3.90 -14.49
N GLU A 138 -15.70 2.83 -14.66
CA GLU A 138 -14.91 2.28 -13.55
C GLU A 138 -13.69 3.17 -13.30
N SER A 139 -13.88 4.23 -12.51
CA SER A 139 -12.76 4.92 -11.88
C SER A 139 -12.07 3.93 -10.95
N ILE A 140 -10.87 3.48 -11.33
CA ILE A 140 -9.99 2.68 -10.45
C ILE A 140 -9.69 3.55 -9.23
N LYS A 141 -10.45 3.35 -8.15
CA LYS A 141 -10.21 4.02 -6.87
C LYS A 141 -8.90 3.50 -6.29
N GLY A 142 -7.85 4.28 -6.46
CA GLY A 142 -6.57 4.07 -5.83
C GLY A 142 -5.69 5.29 -6.06
N ASN A 143 -4.77 5.56 -5.13
CA ASN A 143 -3.57 6.26 -5.54
C ASN A 143 -2.99 5.42 -6.68
N GLY A 144 -2.72 5.99 -7.86
CA GLY A 144 -2.17 5.24 -9.00
C GLY A 144 -0.83 4.55 -8.68
N LEU A 145 0.02 4.30 -9.68
CA LEU A 145 1.40 3.79 -9.50
C LEU A 145 2.33 4.71 -8.68
N GLN A 146 1.78 5.60 -7.85
CA GLN A 146 2.48 6.39 -6.86
C GLN A 146 2.98 5.44 -5.78
N SER A 147 4.29 5.21 -5.79
CA SER A 147 5.00 4.59 -4.68
C SER A 147 4.57 5.28 -3.39
N THR A 148 3.99 4.52 -2.46
CA THR A 148 3.80 4.96 -1.07
C THR A 148 5.17 4.98 -0.39
N SER A 149 6.09 5.79 -0.89
CA SER A 149 7.38 6.04 -0.27
C SER A 149 7.11 6.83 1.01
N ARG A 150 6.87 6.12 2.12
CA ARG A 150 6.95 6.73 3.44
C ARG A 150 8.41 7.03 3.72
N ASP A 151 8.84 8.28 3.73
CA ASP A 151 10.24 8.69 3.97
C ASP A 151 10.76 8.43 5.40
N ASN A 152 10.04 7.67 6.22
CA ASN A 152 10.34 7.44 7.65
C ASN A 152 10.80 6.00 7.91
N PHE A 153 11.75 5.47 7.13
CA PHE A 153 12.02 4.04 7.23
C PHE A 153 12.84 3.62 8.46
N VAL A 154 13.89 4.34 8.86
CA VAL A 154 14.57 4.17 10.17
C VAL A 154 15.39 5.45 10.38
N ARG A 155 15.08 6.24 11.41
CA ARG A 155 15.96 7.33 11.85
C ARG A 155 16.59 6.92 13.18
N TYR A 156 17.91 6.86 13.20
CA TYR A 156 18.67 6.76 14.44
C TYR A 156 18.81 8.16 15.00
N ASP A 157 17.74 8.68 15.60
CA ASP A 157 17.67 10.06 16.09
C ASP A 157 18.64 10.30 17.26
N ASP A 158 18.89 9.27 18.06
CA ASP A 158 19.85 9.30 19.15
C ASP A 158 20.88 8.17 19.04
N LEU A 159 22.14 8.56 18.80
CA LEU A 159 23.28 7.65 18.63
C LEU A 159 24.04 7.42 19.93
N GLY A 160 23.69 8.06 21.03
CA GLY A 160 24.50 8.03 22.23
C GLY A 160 23.71 8.24 23.49
N VAL A 161 24.40 8.21 24.62
CA VAL A 161 23.81 8.46 25.95
C VAL A 161 24.33 9.79 26.49
N SER A 162 25.51 10.17 26.03
CA SER A 162 26.26 11.33 26.49
C SER A 162 26.71 12.18 25.29
N ASN A 163 27.40 13.28 25.59
CA ASN A 163 27.90 14.20 24.57
C ASN A 163 28.75 13.47 23.51
N ASN A 164 28.62 13.93 22.26
CA ASN A 164 29.35 13.40 21.11
C ASN A 164 30.84 13.77 21.08
N PHE A 165 31.28 14.63 22.01
CA PHE A 165 32.63 15.18 22.08
C PHE A 165 33.26 14.85 23.43
N GLU A 166 34.58 14.74 23.45
CA GLU A 166 35.40 14.59 24.65
C GLU A 166 36.49 15.65 24.69
N GLU A 167 36.84 16.06 25.92
CA GLU A 167 37.92 17.02 26.15
C GLU A 167 39.23 16.26 26.35
N ARG A 168 40.23 16.60 25.54
CA ARG A 168 41.57 16.07 25.64
C ARG A 168 42.54 17.19 25.99
N THR A 169 43.28 17.01 27.09
CA THR A 169 44.37 17.92 27.45
C THR A 169 45.61 17.53 26.67
N GLU A 170 46.11 18.45 25.84
CA GLU A 170 47.34 18.30 25.09
C GLU A 170 48.37 19.32 25.56
N THR A 171 49.64 18.90 25.60
CA THR A 171 50.76 19.79 25.93
C THR A 171 51.29 20.42 24.64
N MET A 172 51.08 21.72 24.49
CA MET A 172 51.59 22.51 23.37
C MET A 172 52.82 23.31 23.81
N TYR A 173 53.87 23.34 23.00
CA TYR A 173 55.06 24.13 23.31
C TYR A 173 54.91 25.55 22.76
N LYS A 174 55.02 26.56 23.62
CA LYS A 174 55.01 27.97 23.25
C LYS A 174 56.44 28.49 23.29
N THR A 175 56.99 28.89 22.14
CA THR A 175 58.28 29.58 22.07
C THR A 175 58.12 31.01 22.55
N ILE A 176 58.87 31.38 23.57
CA ILE A 176 58.95 32.75 24.09
C ILE A 176 60.31 33.30 23.70
N VAL A 177 60.31 34.48 23.07
CA VAL A 177 61.54 35.21 22.77
C VAL A 177 61.93 36.00 24.01
N THR A 178 63.15 35.79 24.50
CA THR A 178 63.77 36.59 25.56
C THR A 178 65.00 37.30 25.01
N ASP A 179 65.53 38.29 25.72
CA ASP A 179 66.68 39.11 25.26
C ASP A 179 67.95 38.28 24.96
N THR A 180 68.05 37.05 25.48
CA THR A 180 69.25 36.22 25.36
C THR A 180 69.03 34.86 24.69
N ALA A 181 67.79 34.37 24.56
CA ALA A 181 67.50 33.06 23.95
C ALA A 181 66.02 32.87 23.56
N PHE A 182 65.77 31.85 22.74
CA PHE A 182 64.44 31.27 22.53
C PHE A 182 64.19 30.14 23.52
N VAL A 183 63.11 30.24 24.31
CA VAL A 183 62.75 29.22 25.31
C VAL A 183 61.40 28.63 24.96
N GLU A 184 61.32 27.30 24.86
CA GLU A 184 60.07 26.57 24.66
C GLU A 184 59.46 26.21 26.02
N VAL A 185 58.25 26.71 26.28
CA VAL A 185 57.52 26.44 27.52
C VAL A 185 56.34 25.52 27.21
N PRO A 186 56.20 24.37 27.90
CA PRO A 186 55.02 23.52 27.75
C PRO A 186 53.81 24.21 28.36
N VAL A 187 52.75 24.35 27.57
CA VAL A 187 51.47 24.93 27.94
C VAL A 187 50.40 23.86 27.74
N GLN A 188 49.64 23.56 28.79
CA GLN A 188 48.49 22.67 28.68
C GLN A 188 47.34 23.41 27.99
N ARG A 189 46.77 22.78 26.95
CA ARG A 189 45.59 23.27 26.26
C ARG A 189 44.55 22.17 26.23
N THR A 190 43.32 22.49 26.58
CA THR A 190 42.17 21.61 26.38
C THR A 190 41.66 21.78 24.94
N VAL A 191 41.54 20.66 24.24
CA VAL A 191 40.95 20.57 22.90
C VAL A 191 39.72 19.68 22.98
N VAL A 192 38.65 20.08 22.30
CA VAL A 192 37.43 19.29 22.19
C VAL A 192 37.52 18.48 20.90
N GLU A 193 37.48 17.15 21.01
CA GLU A 193 37.50 16.23 19.87
C GLU A 193 36.23 15.38 19.81
N GLN A 194 35.87 14.88 18.63
CA GLN A 194 34.70 14.02 18.47
C GLN A 194 35.05 12.60 18.94
N LYS A 195 34.19 12.01 19.76
CA LYS A 195 34.36 10.62 20.21
C LYS A 195 34.38 9.67 19.01
N SER A 196 35.23 8.65 19.09
CA SER A 196 35.27 7.57 18.09
C SER A 196 33.95 6.79 18.05
N SER A 197 33.59 6.22 16.89
CA SER A 197 32.42 5.34 16.75
C SER A 197 32.46 4.16 17.72
N ALA A 198 33.65 3.59 17.94
CA ALA A 198 33.87 2.49 18.88
C ALA A 198 33.61 2.91 20.34
N THR A 199 33.97 4.14 20.72
CA THR A 199 33.69 4.70 22.06
C THR A 199 32.18 4.90 22.23
N LYS A 200 31.51 5.50 21.23
CA LYS A 200 30.05 5.70 21.29
C LYS A 200 29.28 4.39 21.34
N ALA A 201 29.67 3.42 20.52
CA ALA A 201 29.11 2.07 20.56
C ALA A 201 29.30 1.39 21.92
N LYS A 202 30.46 1.58 22.56
CA LYS A 202 30.72 1.07 23.92
C LYS A 202 29.78 1.72 24.94
N GLU A 203 29.62 3.04 24.90
CA GLU A 203 28.71 3.78 25.79
C GLU A 203 27.26 3.32 25.60
N ALA A 204 26.81 3.21 24.35
CA ALA A 204 25.47 2.72 24.01
C ALA A 204 25.22 1.29 24.51
N ALA A 205 26.18 0.39 24.33
CA ALA A 205 26.10 -0.99 24.83
C ALA A 205 26.05 -1.03 26.37
N ASN A 206 26.91 -0.26 27.03
CA ASN A 206 26.93 -0.18 28.50
C ASN A 206 25.60 0.32 29.06
N PHE A 207 25.03 1.37 28.45
CA PHE A 207 23.74 1.89 28.88
C PHE A 207 22.61 0.89 28.64
N MET A 208 22.60 0.18 27.51
CA MET A 208 21.63 -0.89 27.29
C MET A 208 21.74 -1.99 28.37
N LEU A 209 22.95 -2.37 28.79
CA LEU A 209 23.16 -3.31 29.89
C LEU A 209 22.67 -2.73 31.23
N GLU A 210 22.91 -1.45 31.48
CA GLU A 210 22.39 -0.73 32.65
C GLU A 210 20.86 -0.73 32.69
N LEU A 211 20.18 -0.52 31.55
CA LEU A 211 18.72 -0.61 31.44
C LEU A 211 18.21 -2.01 31.78
N ARG A 212 18.91 -3.08 31.33
CA ARG A 212 18.57 -4.46 31.67
C ARG A 212 18.69 -4.75 33.15
N THR A 213 19.78 -4.29 33.76
CA THR A 213 20.01 -4.43 35.20
C THR A 213 18.92 -3.71 35.99
N ARG A 214 18.59 -2.46 35.65
CA ARG A 214 17.50 -1.71 36.29
C ARG A 214 16.16 -2.41 36.15
N ARG A 215 15.82 -2.90 34.96
CA ARG A 215 14.58 -3.67 34.75
C ARG A 215 14.56 -4.92 35.63
N PHE A 216 15.68 -5.64 35.72
CA PHE A 216 15.80 -6.82 36.57
C PHE A 216 15.58 -6.48 38.05
N GLU A 217 16.28 -5.47 38.58
CA GLU A 217 16.13 -5.01 39.98
C GLU A 217 14.69 -4.60 40.30
N MET A 218 14.03 -3.89 39.38
CA MET A 218 12.62 -3.51 39.52
C MET A 218 11.71 -4.73 39.60
N LEU A 219 11.96 -5.76 38.78
CA LEU A 219 11.16 -6.99 38.76
C LEU A 219 11.43 -7.91 39.96
N THR A 220 12.65 -7.93 40.50
CA THR A 220 13.03 -8.82 41.60
C THR A 220 12.72 -8.29 42.99
N GLY A 221 12.37 -7.01 43.14
CA GLY A 221 12.15 -6.42 44.47
C GLY A 221 13.40 -5.76 45.06
N GLU A 222 14.49 -5.63 44.29
CA GLU A 222 15.80 -5.12 44.75
C GLU A 222 16.02 -3.62 44.47
N TYR A 223 15.03 -2.92 43.93
CA TYR A 223 15.13 -1.50 43.60
C TYR A 223 14.86 -0.59 44.82
N GLU A 224 15.63 0.49 44.98
CA GLU A 224 15.57 1.31 46.21
C GLU A 224 14.21 2.02 46.40
N VAL A 225 13.59 2.50 45.32
CA VAL A 225 12.34 3.28 45.37
C VAL A 225 11.33 2.71 44.39
N TYR A 226 10.30 2.06 44.91
CA TYR A 226 9.23 1.50 44.10
C TYR A 226 8.20 2.56 43.72
N PRO A 227 7.95 2.79 42.42
CA PRO A 227 6.79 3.55 41.99
C PRO A 227 5.51 2.75 42.23
N ASP A 228 4.37 3.45 42.35
CA ASP A 228 3.04 2.82 42.45
C ASP A 228 2.77 1.87 41.27
N GLY A 229 1.87 0.89 41.46
CA GLY A 229 1.68 -0.21 40.49
C GLY A 229 1.45 0.22 39.03
N GLU A 230 0.70 1.29 38.78
CA GLU A 230 0.51 1.84 37.43
C GLU A 230 1.80 2.50 36.88
N ALA A 231 2.46 3.30 37.71
CA ALA A 231 3.71 3.96 37.35
C ALA A 231 4.86 2.95 37.13
N MET A 232 4.87 1.84 37.87
CA MET A 232 5.79 0.73 37.66
C MET A 232 5.62 0.10 36.27
N GLY A 233 4.37 -0.19 35.87
CA GLY A 233 4.07 -0.72 34.55
C GLY A 233 4.54 0.21 33.42
N ALA A 234 4.24 1.50 33.53
CA ALA A 234 4.68 2.50 32.56
C ALA A 234 6.21 2.64 32.51
N SER A 235 6.88 2.54 33.65
CA SER A 235 8.34 2.63 33.76
C SER A 235 9.02 1.44 33.08
N ILE A 236 8.55 0.22 33.33
CA ILE A 236 9.06 -1.00 32.68
C ILE A 236 8.85 -0.91 31.17
N GLN A 237 7.67 -0.50 30.72
CA GLN A 237 7.40 -0.33 29.30
C GLN A 237 8.36 0.69 28.66
N LYS A 238 8.68 1.78 29.35
CA LYS A 238 9.62 2.78 28.83
C LYS A 238 11.06 2.27 28.79
N LEU A 239 11.48 1.49 29.79
CA LEU A 239 12.77 0.80 29.80
C LEU A 239 12.89 -0.15 28.60
N ASP A 240 11.86 -0.94 28.32
CA ASP A 240 11.83 -1.86 27.17
C ASP A 240 11.92 -1.12 25.83
N GLN A 241 11.20 0.01 25.70
CA GLN A 241 11.30 0.87 24.51
C GLN A 241 12.70 1.44 24.31
N MET A 242 13.33 1.91 25.40
CA MET A 242 14.70 2.42 25.33
C MET A 242 15.69 1.31 24.99
N GLU A 243 15.57 0.13 25.60
CA GLU A 243 16.39 -1.03 25.26
C GLU A 243 16.27 -1.37 23.77
N ALA A 244 15.05 -1.46 23.24
CA ALA A 244 14.82 -1.75 21.82
C ALA A 244 15.41 -0.67 20.89
N SER A 245 15.31 0.60 21.28
CA SER A 245 15.93 1.71 20.54
C SER A 245 17.46 1.59 20.50
N TYR A 246 18.11 1.38 21.63
CA TYR A 246 19.58 1.21 21.67
C TYR A 246 20.03 -0.08 20.99
N LEU A 247 19.24 -1.16 21.05
CA LEU A 247 19.51 -2.40 20.34
C LEU A 247 19.50 -2.19 18.82
N SER A 248 18.56 -1.40 18.29
CA SER A 248 18.49 -1.05 16.87
C SER A 248 19.74 -0.33 16.35
N LEU A 249 20.53 0.28 17.24
CA LEU A 249 21.81 0.87 16.84
C LEU A 249 22.83 -0.21 16.41
N PHE A 250 22.66 -1.46 16.85
CA PHE A 250 23.54 -2.58 16.56
C PHE A 250 22.97 -3.58 15.54
N THR A 251 21.66 -3.58 15.31
CA THR A 251 20.95 -4.57 14.46
C THR A 251 20.31 -3.91 13.25
#